data_AF-A0A6A9QP83-F1
#
_entry.id   AF-A0A6A9QP83-F1
#
_cell.length_a   1.000
_cell.length_b   1.000
_cell.length_c   1.000
_cell.angle_alpha   90.00
_cell.angle_beta   90.00
_cell.angle_gamma   90.00
#
_symmetry.space_group_name_H-M   'P 1'
#
loop_
_entity.id
_entity.type
_entity.pdbx_description
1 polymer ?
#
loop_
_entity_poly.entity_id
_entity_poly.type
_entity_poly.pdbx_seq_one_letter_code
_entity_poly.pdbx_strand_id
1 'polypeptide(L)' 'MLIESDVLLAHLKTEDKLKDVSEKLLSKIAKGELSVIASREAIYEIYYVLRNMNIAYSRNIK' A
#
# COMPACT_ATOMS: atom_id res chain seq x y z
N MET A 1 -2.42 -0.54 -15.41
CA MET A 1 -2.02 -1.82 -14.76
C MET A 1 -2.84 -1.99 -13.50
N LEU A 2 -3.28 -3.21 -13.16
CA LEU A 2 -3.93 -3.46 -11.87
C LEU A 2 -2.86 -3.47 -10.78
N ILE A 3 -3.08 -2.74 -9.68
CA ILE A 3 -2.22 -2.79 -8.50
C ILE A 3 -2.84 -3.73 -7.46
N GLU A 4 -2.06 -4.70 -7.01
CA GLU A 4 -2.48 -5.68 -6.01
C GLU A 4 -2.27 -5.14 -4.59
N SER A 5 -3.09 -5.63 -3.66
CA SER A 5 -3.03 -5.34 -2.23
C SER A 5 -1.65 -5.58 -1.64
N ASP A 6 -0.94 -6.62 -2.06
CA ASP A 6 0.42 -6.95 -1.60
C ASP A 6 1.41 -5.80 -1.76
N VAL A 7 1.35 -5.08 -2.89
CA VAL A 7 2.21 -3.92 -3.13
C VAL A 7 1.88 -2.83 -2.11
N LEU A 8 0.60 -2.55 -1.90
CA LEU A 8 0.14 -1.51 -0.98
C LEU A 8 0.46 -1.88 0.47
N LEU A 9 0.29 -3.14 0.85
CA LEU A 9 0.62 -3.67 2.17
C LEU A 9 2.12 -3.63 2.44
N ALA A 10 2.96 -3.97 1.45
CA ALA A 10 4.41 -3.86 1.57
C ALA A 10 4.85 -2.42 1.85
N HIS A 11 4.16 -1.42 1.29
CA HIS A 11 4.40 -0.01 1.62
C HIS A 11 3.95 0.36 3.05
N LEU A 12 2.84 -0.21 3.53
CA LEU A 12 2.26 0.18 4.82
C LEU A 12 2.91 -0.51 6.03
N LYS A 13 3.38 -1.74 5.89
CA LYS A 13 4.08 -2.46 6.97
C LYS A 13 5.43 -1.81 7.27
N THR A 14 5.83 -1.79 8.55
CA THR A 14 7.15 -1.28 8.96
C THR A 14 8.28 -2.09 8.33
N GLU A 15 8.13 -3.42 8.32
CA GLU A 15 9.09 -4.36 7.74
C GLU A 15 8.37 -5.24 6.73
N ASP A 16 8.83 -5.21 5.47
CA ASP A 16 8.37 -6.10 4.42
C ASP A 16 9.51 -6.30 3.41
N LYS A 17 9.67 -7.52 2.89
CA LYS A 17 10.73 -7.85 1.92
C LYS A 17 10.61 -7.05 0.62
N LEU A 18 9.41 -6.54 0.31
CA LEU A 18 9.14 -5.77 -0.91
C LEU A 18 9.00 -4.26 -0.66
N LYS A 19 9.29 -3.76 0.55
CA LYS A 19 9.15 -2.35 0.93
C LYS A 19 9.79 -1.41 -0.10
N ASP A 20 11.07 -1.60 -0.40
CA ASP A 20 11.82 -0.77 -1.35
C ASP A 20 11.24 -0.80 -2.77
N VAL A 21 10.75 -1.97 -3.20
CA VAL A 21 10.14 -2.15 -4.52
C VAL A 21 8.81 -1.41 -4.58
N SER A 22 8.00 -1.57 -3.53
CA SER A 22 6.72 -0.89 -3.40
C SER A 22 6.88 0.64 -3.34
N GLU A 23 7.81 1.16 -2.56
CA GLU A 23 8.08 2.60 -2.47
C GLU A 23 8.51 3.19 -3.81
N LYS A 24 9.39 2.51 -4.55
CA LYS A 24 9.78 2.94 -5.90
C LYS A 24 8.60 2.95 -6.86
N LEU A 25 7.77 1.91 -6.81
CA LEU A 25 6.60 1.80 -7.68
C LEU A 25 5.56 2.89 -7.37
N LEU A 26 5.22 3.08 -6.09
CA LEU A 26 4.28 4.09 -5.62
C LEU A 26 4.80 5.51 -5.87
N SER A 27 6.11 5.74 -5.80
CA SER A 27 6.72 7.02 -6.16
C SER A 27 6.48 7.37 -7.63
N LYS A 28 6.63 6.40 -8.55
CA LYS A 28 6.32 6.62 -9.98
C LYS A 28 4.84 6.91 -10.21
N ILE A 29 3.96 6.22 -9.48
CA ILE A 29 2.51 6.48 -9.53
C ILE A 29 2.20 7.90 -9.06
N ALA A 30 2.75 8.32 -7.92
CA ALA A 30 2.53 9.65 -7.35
C ALA A 30 3.05 10.78 -8.26
N LYS A 31 4.12 10.52 -9.03
CA LYS A 31 4.67 11.45 -10.03
C LYS A 31 3.89 11.47 -11.35
N GLY A 32 2.88 10.62 -11.52
CA GLY A 32 2.14 10.47 -12.77
C GLY A 32 2.90 9.72 -13.87
N GLU A 33 4.06 9.15 -13.55
CA GLU A 33 4.88 8.36 -14.50
C GLU A 33 4.27 6.96 -14.74
N LEU A 34 3.38 6.50 -13.86
CA LEU A 34 2.71 5.22 -13.97
C LEU A 34 1.23 5.34 -13.58
N SER A 35 0.33 4.97 -14.50
CA SER A 35 -1.10 4.91 -14.24
C SER A 35 -1.53 3.50 -13.84
N VAL A 36 -2.21 3.39 -12.71
CA VAL A 36 -2.71 2.13 -12.15
C VAL A 36 -4.19 2.22 -11.82
N ILE A 37 -4.83 1.05 -11.79
CA ILE A 37 -6.20 0.87 -11.32
C ILE A 37 -6.12 -0.02 -10.09
N ALA A 38 -6.91 0.27 -9.06
CA ALA A 38 -7.07 -0.60 -7.91
C ALA A 38 -8.49 -1.20 -7.91
N SER A 39 -8.60 -2.48 -7.54
CA SER A 39 -9.89 -3.12 -7.34
C SER A 39 -10.47 -2.75 -5.97
N ARG A 40 -11.78 -2.96 -5.77
CA ARG A 40 -12.40 -2.76 -4.43
C ARG A 40 -11.91 -3.82 -3.45
N GLU A 41 -11.66 -5.01 -3.96
CA GLU A 41 -11.15 -6.18 -3.28
C GLU A 41 -9.79 -5.88 -2.64
N ALA A 42 -8.89 -5.21 -3.36
CA ALA A 42 -7.60 -4.79 -2.84
C ALA A 42 -7.74 -3.85 -1.62
N ILE A 43 -8.73 -2.95 -1.62
CA ILE A 43 -9.00 -2.05 -0.49
C ILE A 43 -9.55 -2.82 0.71
N TYR A 44 -10.47 -3.76 0.50
CA TYR A 44 -11.01 -4.59 1.59
C TYR A 44 -9.91 -5.42 2.25
N GLU A 45 -9.02 -6.02 1.45
CA GLU A 45 -7.91 -6.79 1.98
C GLU A 45 -6.97 -5.94 2.84
N ILE A 46 -6.60 -4.75 2.37
CA ILE A 46 -5.78 -3.81 3.15
C ILE A 46 -6.44 -3.52 4.50
N TYR A 47 -7.75 -3.22 4.50
CA TYR A 47 -8.49 -2.96 5.74
C TYR A 47 -8.42 -4.13 6.71
N TYR A 48 -8.71 -5.35 6.25
CA TYR A 48 -8.72 -6.52 7.12
C TYR A 48 -7.34 -6.91 7.63
N VAL A 49 -6.31 -6.85 6.77
CA VAL A 49 -4.93 -7.16 7.15
C VAL A 49 -4.42 -6.17 8.19
N LEU A 50 -4.57 -4.86 7.97
CA LEU A 50 -4.10 -3.84 8.93
C LEU A 50 -4.83 -3.93 10.26
N ARG A 51 -6.16 -4.15 10.22
CA ARG A 51 -6.98 -4.37 11.41
C ARG A 51 -6.48 -5.56 12.22
N ASN A 52 -6.21 -6.70 11.55
CA ASN A 52 -5.74 -7.92 12.19
C ASN A 52 -4.31 -7.79 12.73
N MET A 53 -3.47 -6.98 12.08
CA MET A 53 -2.10 -6.72 12.51
C MET A 53 -1.99 -5.72 13.67
N ASN A 54 -3.12 -5.20 14.20
CA ASN A 54 -3.13 -4.08 15.15
C ASN A 54 -2.27 -2.88 14.68
N ILE A 55 -2.10 -2.72 13.36
CA ILE A 55 -1.41 -1.57 12.80
C ILE A 55 -2.40 -0.41 12.92
N ALA A 56 -2.31 0.29 14.06
CA ALA A 56 -3.03 1.52 14.27
C ALA A 56 -2.55 2.52 13.21
N TYR A 57 -3.49 3.06 12.43
CA TYR A 57 -3.23 4.14 11.50
C TYR A 57 -2.74 5.35 12.32
N SER A 58 -1.42 5.51 12.48
CA SER A 58 -0.84 6.64 13.19
C SER A 58 -0.96 7.88 12.30
N ARG A 59 -2.12 8.54 12.38
CA ARG A 59 -2.29 9.90 11.86
C ARG A 59 -1.52 10.85 12.78
N ASN A 60 -0.25 11.09 12.47
CA ASN A 60 0.40 12.36 12.85
C ASN A 60 -0.16 13.45 11.93
N ILE A 61 -1.38 13.91 12.22
CA ILE A 61 -1.86 15.19 11.70
C ILE A 61 -1.41 16.22 12.73
N LYS A 62 -0.39 17.00 12.38
CA LYS A 62 -0.12 18.29 13.02
C LYS A 62 -1.14 19.32 12.52
#